data_AF-A0A929G5I6-F1
#
_entry.id   AF-A0A929G5I6-F1
#
_cell.length_a   1.000
_cell.length_b   1.000
_cell.length_c   1.000
_cell.angle_alpha   90.00
_cell.angle_beta   90.00
_cell.angle_gamma   90.00
#
_symmetry.space_group_name_H-M   'P 1'
#
loop_
_entity.id
_entity.type
_entity.pdbx_description
1 polymer ?
#
loop_
_entity_poly.entity_id
_entity_poly.type
_entity_poly.pdbx_seq_one_letter_code
_entity_poly.pdbx_strand_id
1 'polypeptide(L)'
;MSTGKRIGKLPPAAIVAIILSIICGISLYIRIALPYDQVFVDGAVLFRGTDPWFHMRLIENLVHHFPQLIHFDPYTAYPGGC
;
A
#
# COMPACT_ATOMS: atom_id res chain seq x y z
N MET A 1 36.85 -14.22 40.66
CA MET A 1 37.20 -13.50 39.41
C MET A 1 35.91 -13.30 38.62
N SER A 2 35.38 -12.08 38.59
CA SER A 2 34.16 -11.74 37.82
C SER A 2 34.60 -11.19 36.46
N THR A 3 34.44 -12.00 35.41
CA THR A 3 34.78 -11.61 34.04
C THR A 3 33.64 -10.74 33.51
N GLY A 4 33.84 -9.42 33.56
CA GLY A 4 32.91 -8.45 32.98
C GLY A 4 32.73 -8.70 31.48
N LYS A 5 31.51 -9.10 31.09
CA LYS A 5 31.11 -9.32 29.69
C LYS A 5 31.16 -7.97 28.97
N ARG A 6 32.15 -7.77 28.10
CA ARG A 6 32.20 -6.58 27.23
C ARG A 6 31.06 -6.67 26.21
N ILE A 7 30.09 -5.77 26.32
CA ILE A 7 29.03 -5.62 25.31
C ILE A 7 29.69 -5.01 24.08
N GLY A 8 29.81 -5.79 23.00
CA GLY A 8 30.32 -5.31 21.72
C GLY A 8 29.40 -4.20 21.17
N LYS A 9 29.99 -3.12 20.63
CA LYS A 9 29.21 -2.05 19.99
C LYS A 9 28.58 -2.59 18.70
N LEU A 10 27.30 -2.29 18.47
CA LEU A 10 26.63 -2.59 17.21
C LEU A 10 27.26 -1.77 16.08
N PRO A 11 27.43 -2.33 14.87
CA PRO A 11 27.90 -1.57 13.72
C PRO A 11 26.88 -0.49 13.36
N PRO A 12 27.30 0.71 12.94
CA PRO A 12 26.38 1.81 12.61
C PRO A 12 25.30 1.42 11.59
N ALA A 13 25.65 0.58 10.61
CA ALA A 13 24.69 0.08 9.61
C ALA A 13 23.55 -0.74 10.24
N ALA A 14 23.82 -1.55 11.27
CA ALA A 14 22.78 -2.30 11.96
C ALA A 14 21.84 -1.37 12.72
N ILE A 15 22.37 -0.31 13.33
CA ILE A 15 21.55 0.71 14.02
C ILE A 15 20.64 1.40 13.01
N VAL A 16 21.16 1.81 11.85
CA VAL A 16 20.37 2.43 10.77
C VAL A 16 19.27 1.48 10.27
N ALA A 17 19.60 0.21 10.01
CA ALA A 17 18.62 -0.78 9.55
C ALA A 17 17.49 -1.00 10.57
N ILE A 18 17.81 -1.05 11.87
CA ILE A 18 16.82 -1.16 12.93
C ILE A 18 15.90 0.07 12.93
N ILE A 19 16.46 1.28 12.86
CA ILE A 19 15.68 2.52 12.82
C ILE A 19 14.74 2.54 11.61
N LEU A 20 15.24 2.22 10.41
CA LEU A 20 14.41 2.18 9.20
C LEU A 20 13.31 1.12 9.28
N SER A 21 13.61 -0.04 9.86
CA SER A 21 12.62 -1.12 10.05
C SER A 21 11.50 -0.66 10.99
N ILE A 22 11.83 0.04 12.08
CA ILE A 22 10.85 0.60 13.01
C ILE A 22 9.98 1.65 12.32
N ILE A 23 10.60 2.58 11.58
CA ILE A 23 9.86 3.62 10.84
C ILE A 23 8.94 3.00 9.79
N CYS A 24 9.42 1.99 9.05
CA CYS A 24 8.63 1.25 8.08
C CYS A 24 7.44 0.54 8.75
N GLY A 25 7.67 -0.13 9.88
CA GLY A 25 6.62 -0.80 10.65
C GLY A 25 5.56 0.17 11.17
N ILE A 26 5.97 1.32 11.70
CA ILE A 26 5.04 2.38 12.16
C ILE A 26 4.22 2.92 10.97
N SER A 27 4.88 3.20 9.83
CA SER A 27 4.19 3.66 8.61
C SER A 27 3.15 2.67 8.12
N LEU A 28 3.49 1.37 8.12
CA LEU A 28 2.58 0.30 7.71
C LEU A 28 1.42 0.15 8.69
N TYR A 29 1.66 0.24 10.00
CA TYR A 29 0.62 0.20 11.01
C TYR A 29 -0.39 1.34 10.83
N ILE A 30 0.10 2.58 10.67
CA ILE A 30 -0.75 3.76 10.46
C ILE A 30 -1.61 3.61 9.19
N ARG A 31 -1.06 3.04 8.12
CA ARG A 31 -1.74 2.93 6.81
C ARG A 31 -2.67 1.73 6.69
N ILE A 32 -2.47 0.66 7.47
CA ILE A 32 -3.27 -0.57 7.37
C ILE A 32 -4.22 -0.69 8.55
N ALA A 33 -3.71 -0.62 9.79
CA ALA A 33 -4.50 -0.93 10.98
C ALA A 33 -5.55 0.14 11.28
N LEU A 34 -5.19 1.43 11.18
CA LEU A 34 -6.12 2.53 11.50
C LEU A 34 -7.33 2.61 10.54
N PRO A 35 -7.18 2.48 9.21
CA PRO A 35 -8.32 2.52 8.29
C PRO A 35 -8.96 1.15 8.02
N TYR A 36 -8.55 0.07 8.71
CA TYR A 36 -8.97 -1.30 8.38
C TYR A 36 -10.50 -1.45 8.31
N ASP A 37 -11.19 -1.02 9.37
CA ASP A 37 -12.66 -1.10 9.47
C ASP A 37 -13.40 -0.14 8.53
N GLN A 38 -12.69 0.77 7.85
CA GLN A 38 -13.27 1.67 6.85
C GLN A 38 -13.15 1.11 5.43
N VAL A 39 -12.17 0.23 5.21
CA VAL A 39 -11.92 -0.41 3.91
C VAL A 39 -12.65 -1.74 3.83
N PHE A 40 -12.70 -2.51 4.91
CA PHE A 40 -13.41 -3.79 4.96
C PHE A 40 -14.71 -3.61 5.75
N VAL A 41 -15.81 -3.43 5.02
CA VAL A 41 -17.13 -3.13 5.60
C VAL A 41 -18.11 -4.17 5.09
N ASP A 42 -18.83 -4.84 5.99
CA ASP A 42 -19.91 -5.79 5.68
C ASP A 42 -19.55 -6.86 4.62
N GLY A 43 -18.30 -7.35 4.65
CA GLY A 43 -17.81 -8.37 3.71
C GLY A 43 -17.42 -7.85 2.33
N ALA A 44 -17.50 -6.53 2.10
CA ALA A 44 -17.06 -5.86 0.89
C ALA A 44 -15.77 -5.05 1.12
N VAL A 45 -15.04 -4.82 0.02
CA VAL A 45 -13.90 -3.90 -0.02
C VAL A 45 -14.40 -2.56 -0.53
N LEU A 46 -14.41 -1.56 0.35
CA LEU A 46 -14.88 -0.22 0.07
C LEU A 46 -13.70 0.74 -0.10
N PHE A 47 -13.41 1.11 -1.34
CA PHE A 47 -12.36 2.09 -1.60
C PHE A 47 -12.81 3.50 -1.21
N ARG A 48 -11.90 4.26 -0.59
CA ARG A 48 -12.16 5.65 -0.18
C ARG A 48 -11.90 6.61 -1.34
N GLY A 49 -12.86 7.49 -1.61
CA GLY A 49 -12.81 8.44 -2.72
C GLY A 49 -13.27 7.83 -4.05
N THR A 50 -13.24 8.61 -5.12
CA THR A 50 -13.71 8.22 -6.45
C THR A 50 -12.62 7.56 -7.29
N ASP A 51 -11.40 8.06 -7.20
CA ASP A 51 -10.31 7.69 -8.09
C ASP A 51 -9.91 6.22 -7.98
N PRO A 52 -9.87 5.58 -6.79
CA PRO A 52 -9.54 4.16 -6.69
C PRO A 52 -10.54 3.25 -7.40
N TRP A 53 -11.83 3.62 -7.43
CA TRP A 53 -12.84 2.85 -8.17
C TRP A 53 -12.58 2.90 -9.67
N PHE A 54 -12.18 4.06 -10.19
CA PHE A 54 -11.80 4.18 -11.59
C PHE A 54 -10.55 3.34 -11.90
N HIS A 55 -9.56 3.33 -11.01
CA HIS A 55 -8.37 2.48 -11.16
C HIS A 55 -8.71 0.98 -11.15
N MET A 56 -9.62 0.54 -10.27
CA MET A 56 -10.09 -0.85 -10.27
C MET A 56 -10.70 -1.24 -11.61
N ARG A 57 -11.55 -0.38 -12.18
CA ARG A 57 -12.13 -0.60 -13.51
C ARG A 57 -11.07 -0.68 -14.61
N LEU A 58 -10.05 0.18 -14.57
CA LEU A 58 -8.93 0.14 -15.51
C LEU A 58 -8.13 -1.16 -15.39
N ILE A 59 -7.87 -1.62 -14.16
CA ILE A 59 -7.14 -2.86 -13.90
C ILE A 59 -7.96 -4.07 -14.36
N GLU A 60 -9.26 -4.11 -14.05
CA GLU A 60 -10.16 -5.16 -14.54
C GLU A 60 -10.13 -5.23 -16.07
N ASN A 61 -10.26 -4.09 -16.75
CA ASN A 61 -10.16 -4.04 -18.20
C ASN A 61 -8.79 -4.53 -18.72
N LEU A 62 -7.69 -4.07 -18.12
CA LEU A 62 -6.33 -4.48 -18.48
C LEU A 62 -6.11 -5.98 -18.29
N VAL A 63 -6.58 -6.58 -17.19
CA VAL A 63 -6.44 -8.02 -16.93
C VAL A 63 -7.19 -8.83 -17.98
N HIS A 64 -8.38 -8.37 -18.39
CA HIS A 64 -9.15 -9.03 -19.44
C HIS A 64 -8.55 -8.90 -20.85
N HIS A 65 -7.78 -7.84 -21.12
CA HIS A 65 -7.23 -7.53 -22.45
C HIS A 65 -5.69 -7.47 -22.47
N PHE A 66 -5.04 -8.08 -21.48
CA PHE A 66 -3.61 -7.95 -21.28
C PHE A 66 -2.85 -8.40 -22.55
N PRO A 67 -1.85 -7.63 -23.03
CA PRO A 67 -1.15 -6.51 -22.38
C PRO A 67 -1.67 -5.11 -22.76
N GLN A 68 -2.85 -4.99 -23.37
CA GLN A 68 -3.34 -3.72 -23.91
C GLN A 68 -4.08 -2.91 -22.84
N LEU A 69 -3.70 -1.64 -22.70
CA LEU A 69 -4.38 -0.66 -21.87
C LEU A 69 -5.41 0.10 -22.71
N ILE A 70 -6.59 0.38 -22.15
CA ILE A 70 -7.55 1.28 -22.78
C ILE A 70 -7.08 2.74 -22.72
N HIS A 71 -7.18 3.42 -23.85
CA HIS A 71 -6.81 4.84 -24.00
C HIS A 71 -8.00 5.78 -24.08
N PHE A 72 -9.21 5.24 -24.24
CA PHE A 72 -10.45 5.99 -24.28
C PHE A 72 -11.51 5.15 -23.60
N ASP A 73 -12.22 5.75 -22.66
CA ASP A 73 -13.31 5.12 -21.95
C ASP A 73 -14.66 5.72 -22.37
N PRO A 74 -15.51 4.97 -23.07
CA PRO A 74 -16.86 5.43 -23.42
C PRO A 74 -17.82 5.40 -22.22
N TYR A 75 -17.46 4.73 -21.13
CA TYR A 75 -18.31 4.63 -19.93
C TYR A 75 -18.18 5.83 -18.99
N THR A 76 -17.14 6.66 -19.15
CA THR A 76 -16.99 7.95 -18.49
C THR A 76 -17.57 9.08 -19.34
N ALA A 77 -17.95 10.19 -18.70
CA ALA A 77 -18.30 11.45 -19.37
C ALA A 77 -19.23 11.31 -20.60
N TYR A 78 -20.26 10.45 -20.51
CA TYR A 78 -21.20 10.24 -21.62
C TYR A 78 -21.86 11.57 -22.04
N PRO A 79 -21.99 11.87 -23.35
CA PRO A 79 -21.72 11.01 -24.51
C PRO A 79 -20.30 11.12 -25.09
N GLY A 80 -19.40 11.89 -24.48
CA GLY A 80 -18.09 12.22 -25.04
C GLY A 80 -16.97 11.23 -24.73
N GLY A 81 -17.07 10.47 -23.64
CA GLY A 81 -15.96 9.65 -23.15
C GLY A 81 -14.78 10.49 -22.65
N CYS A 82 -13.79 9.82 -22.06
CA CYS A 82 -12.49 10.44 -21.75
C CYS A 82 -11.32 9.47 -21.90
#